data_AF-A0A958UT61-F1
#
_entry.id   AF-A0A958UT61-F1
#
_cell.length_a   1.000
_cell.length_b   1.000
_cell.length_c   1.000
_cell.angle_alpha   90.00
_cell.angle_beta   90.00
_cell.angle_gamma   90.00
#
_symmetry.space_group_name_H-M   'P 1'
#
loop_
_entity.id
_entity.type
_entity.pdbx_description
1 polymer ?
#
loop_
_entity_poly.entity_id
_entity_poly.type
_entity_poly.pdbx_seq_one_letter_code
_entity_poly.pdbx_strand_id
1 'polypeptide(L)'
;GYLIYKSLDSHKMDYIHSLDKLVLMDSVPSIEVSKSIYKTVFDLPSLPFDEAWFKSESFDNYNYDFYTEKITKDSISSHPETVDRIQHLKSIFPELNEDSEAETASSTFLNLQKLAIQSKVENLFYLNEYGLSVYLILYRLQHDIDVDYCKAWLGINFKALYEAKKNYQLNRYLDRVVPKEQSESYQQFLNFMWNLKLSELKEISEYYALD
;
A
#
# COMPACT_ATOMS: atom_id res chain seq x y z
N GLY A 1 5.06 -6.60 31.89
CA GLY A 1 4.16 -6.69 30.72
C GLY A 1 3.02 -7.65 31.03
N TYR A 2 3.17 -8.92 30.67
CA TYR A 2 2.12 -9.92 30.84
C TYR A 2 1.57 -10.06 32.26
N LEU A 3 2.40 -10.06 33.31
CA LEU A 3 1.92 -10.12 34.70
C LEU A 3 0.99 -8.96 35.09
N ILE A 4 1.24 -7.75 34.56
CA ILE A 4 0.39 -6.58 34.76
C ILE A 4 -0.90 -6.76 33.95
N TYR A 5 -0.78 -7.16 32.68
CA TYR A 5 -1.94 -7.43 31.82
C TYR A 5 -2.88 -8.50 32.42
N LYS A 6 -2.32 -9.58 32.94
CA LYS A 6 -3.05 -10.67 33.61
C LYS A 6 -3.82 -10.21 34.87
N SER A 7 -3.40 -9.10 35.48
CA SER A 7 -4.14 -8.51 36.61
C SER A 7 -5.35 -7.67 36.16
N LEU A 8 -5.46 -7.38 34.87
CA LEU A 8 -6.63 -6.78 34.25
C LEU A 8 -7.60 -7.93 33.91
N ASP A 9 -8.90 -7.69 34.07
CA ASP A 9 -9.97 -8.64 33.72
C ASP A 9 -10.12 -8.73 32.19
N SER A 10 -9.07 -9.23 31.52
CA SER A 10 -8.93 -9.26 30.07
C SER A 10 -8.58 -10.67 29.59
N HIS A 11 -8.96 -10.97 28.35
CA HIS A 11 -8.72 -12.29 27.79
C HIS A 11 -7.21 -12.56 27.65
N LYS A 12 -6.69 -13.58 28.35
CA LYS A 12 -5.24 -13.80 28.52
C LYS A 12 -4.50 -13.94 27.18
N MET A 13 -5.15 -14.55 26.19
CA MET A 13 -4.59 -14.76 24.85
C MET A 13 -4.43 -13.47 24.05
N ASP A 14 -5.18 -12.41 24.36
CA ASP A 14 -5.10 -11.16 23.60
C ASP A 14 -3.74 -10.46 23.75
N TYR A 15 -3.01 -10.75 24.83
CA TYR A 15 -1.63 -10.30 24.96
C TYR A 15 -0.73 -10.94 23.89
N ILE A 16 -0.89 -12.24 23.65
CA ILE A 16 -0.17 -12.96 22.59
C ILE A 16 -0.66 -12.53 21.22
N HIS A 17 -1.97 -12.44 21.01
CA HIS A 17 -2.54 -11.95 19.74
C HIS A 17 -2.03 -10.55 19.39
N SER A 18 -1.88 -9.66 20.38
CA SER A 18 -1.31 -8.32 20.15
C SER A 18 0.14 -8.40 19.69
N LEU A 19 0.96 -9.26 20.30
CA LEU A 19 2.34 -9.50 19.85
C LEU A 19 2.38 -10.10 18.44
N ASP A 20 1.51 -11.06 18.12
CA ASP A 20 1.39 -11.63 16.78
C ASP A 20 1.01 -10.57 15.74
N LYS A 21 0.12 -9.62 16.10
CA LYS A 21 -0.20 -8.48 15.24
C LYS A 21 0.99 -7.55 15.04
N LEU A 22 1.85 -7.34 16.05
CA LEU A 22 3.08 -6.58 15.88
C LEU A 22 4.05 -7.29 14.92
N VAL A 23 4.20 -8.61 15.03
CA VAL A 23 4.98 -9.41 14.06
C VAL A 23 4.43 -9.25 12.65
N LEU A 24 3.11 -9.28 12.48
CA LEU A 24 2.46 -9.07 11.19
C LEU A 24 2.67 -7.65 10.66
N MET A 25 2.71 -6.64 11.53
CA MET A 25 3.01 -5.26 11.13
C MET A 25 4.47 -5.06 10.74
N ASP A 26 5.40 -5.72 11.44
CA ASP A 26 6.82 -5.72 11.12
C ASP A 26 7.14 -6.60 9.89
N SER A 27 6.26 -7.55 9.54
CA SER A 27 6.28 -8.16 8.22
C SER A 27 5.74 -7.16 7.20
N VAL A 28 6.64 -6.42 6.55
CA VAL A 28 6.30 -5.49 5.47
C VAL A 28 5.54 -6.25 4.38
N PRO A 29 4.22 -6.02 4.17
CA PRO A 29 3.60 -6.50 2.94
C PRO A 29 4.23 -5.70 1.79
N SER A 30 4.91 -6.38 0.86
CA SER A 30 5.29 -5.72 -0.38
C SER A 30 4.01 -5.36 -1.12
N ILE A 31 3.76 -4.06 -1.28
CA ILE A 31 2.71 -3.61 -2.19
C ILE A 31 3.24 -3.92 -3.60
N GLU A 32 2.61 -4.89 -4.25
CA GLU A 32 2.92 -5.28 -5.62
C GLU A 32 1.66 -5.13 -6.46
N VAL A 33 1.75 -4.30 -7.47
CA VAL A 33 0.71 -4.04 -8.47
C VAL A 33 1.06 -4.81 -9.74
N SER A 34 0.21 -5.76 -10.11
CA SER A 34 0.37 -6.56 -11.33
C SER A 34 0.17 -5.70 -12.59
N LYS A 35 0.87 -6.01 -13.68
CA LYS A 35 0.65 -5.35 -14.98
C LYS A 35 -0.80 -5.52 -15.49
N SER A 36 -1.48 -6.60 -15.12
CA SER A 36 -2.85 -6.87 -15.58
C SER A 36 -3.86 -5.80 -15.17
N ILE A 37 -3.73 -5.24 -13.96
CA ILE A 37 -4.71 -4.26 -13.44
C ILE A 37 -4.70 -2.96 -14.24
N TYR A 38 -3.56 -2.58 -14.81
CA TYR A 38 -3.47 -1.37 -15.62
C TYR A 38 -4.35 -1.46 -16.85
N LYS A 39 -4.39 -2.62 -17.51
CA LYS A 39 -5.27 -2.80 -18.66
C LYS A 39 -6.74 -2.79 -18.23
N THR A 40 -7.07 -3.42 -17.11
CA THR A 40 -8.44 -3.40 -16.56
C THR A 40 -8.91 -1.99 -16.19
N VAL A 41 -8.03 -1.14 -15.69
CA VAL A 41 -8.35 0.21 -15.20
C VAL A 41 -8.21 1.27 -16.29
N PHE A 42 -7.26 1.15 -17.20
CA PHE A 42 -6.93 2.24 -18.14
C PHE A 42 -7.27 1.94 -19.61
N ASP A 43 -7.93 0.82 -19.90
CA ASP A 43 -8.56 0.59 -21.22
C ASP A 43 -9.96 1.23 -21.24
N LEU A 44 -10.02 2.51 -21.59
CA LEU A 44 -11.23 3.34 -21.51
C LEU A 44 -11.87 3.54 -22.88
N PRO A 45 -13.19 3.79 -22.96
CA PRO A 45 -13.86 4.02 -24.25
C PRO A 45 -13.29 5.18 -25.09
N SER A 46 -12.88 6.28 -24.44
CA SER A 46 -12.26 7.44 -25.11
C SER A 46 -10.73 7.35 -25.17
N LEU A 47 -10.13 6.43 -24.42
CA LEU A 47 -8.69 6.25 -24.31
C LEU A 47 -8.35 4.75 -24.28
N PRO A 48 -8.19 4.13 -25.46
CA PRO A 48 -7.75 2.74 -25.54
C PRO A 48 -6.39 2.56 -24.89
N PHE A 49 -6.17 1.40 -24.28
CA PHE A 49 -4.90 1.11 -23.61
C PHE A 49 -3.70 1.13 -24.56
N ASP A 50 -2.65 1.86 -24.20
CA ASP A 50 -1.40 1.94 -24.97
C ASP A 50 -0.24 1.23 -24.23
N GLU A 51 0.26 0.13 -24.81
CA GLU A 51 1.43 -0.59 -24.28
C GLU A 51 2.69 0.28 -24.24
N ALA A 52 2.75 1.36 -25.03
CA ALA A 52 3.85 2.31 -24.98
C ALA A 52 3.99 3.01 -23.63
N TRP A 53 2.93 3.07 -22.82
CA TRP A 53 3.00 3.60 -21.46
C TRP A 53 3.98 2.84 -20.56
N PHE A 54 4.28 1.57 -20.87
CA PHE A 54 5.23 0.76 -20.10
C PHE A 54 6.67 0.84 -20.63
N LYS A 55 6.94 1.60 -21.70
CA LYS A 55 8.31 1.74 -22.20
C LYS A 55 9.17 2.40 -21.13
N SER A 56 10.11 1.64 -20.59
CA SER A 56 11.21 2.19 -19.82
C SER A 56 12.22 2.84 -20.77
N GLU A 57 12.92 3.86 -20.29
CA GLU A 57 14.19 4.22 -20.89
C GLU A 57 15.17 3.04 -20.70
N SER A 58 15.94 2.69 -21.73
CA SER A 58 16.92 1.61 -21.64
C SER A 58 17.95 1.95 -20.57
N PHE A 59 17.90 1.19 -19.48
CA PHE A 59 18.93 1.16 -18.46
C PHE A 59 19.88 -0.03 -18.70
N ASP A 60 20.00 -0.54 -19.93
CA ASP A 60 20.72 -1.78 -20.25
C ASP A 60 22.23 -1.77 -19.89
N ASN A 61 22.77 -0.59 -19.56
CA ASN A 61 24.13 -0.45 -19.01
C ASN A 61 24.22 -0.66 -17.49
N TYR A 62 23.10 -0.87 -16.80
CA TYR A 62 23.06 -1.08 -15.37
C TYR A 62 23.01 -2.58 -15.06
N ASN A 63 24.08 -3.07 -14.44
CA ASN A 63 24.14 -4.45 -13.96
C ASN A 63 23.32 -4.56 -12.66
N TYR A 64 22.25 -5.35 -12.70
CA TYR A 64 21.26 -5.52 -11.63
C TYR A 64 21.53 -6.73 -10.71
N ASP A 65 22.60 -7.49 -10.97
CA ASP A 65 22.93 -8.71 -10.21
C ASP A 65 23.37 -8.44 -8.75
N PHE A 66 23.51 -7.17 -8.37
CA PHE A 66 24.03 -6.73 -7.07
C PHE A 66 23.04 -5.93 -6.22
N TYR A 67 21.76 -5.83 -6.61
CA TYR A 67 20.78 -5.21 -5.74
C TYR A 67 20.58 -6.09 -4.50
N THR A 68 21.13 -5.64 -3.39
CA THR A 68 20.84 -6.11 -2.04
C THR A 68 20.11 -4.98 -1.37
N GLU A 69 18.93 -5.25 -0.78
CA GLU A 69 18.26 -4.28 0.07
C GLU A 69 19.28 -3.76 1.09
N LYS A 70 19.59 -2.45 1.05
CA LYS A 70 20.56 -1.81 1.97
C LYS A 70 20.13 -1.89 3.43
N ILE A 71 18.88 -2.27 3.66
CA ILE A 71 18.21 -2.32 4.95
C ILE A 71 17.90 -3.78 5.21
N THR A 72 18.49 -4.36 6.25
CA THR A 72 18.06 -5.68 6.70
C THR A 72 16.65 -5.55 7.29
N LYS A 73 15.77 -6.53 7.04
CA LYS A 73 14.42 -6.61 7.63
C LYS A 73 14.42 -6.37 9.14
N ASP A 74 15.49 -6.78 9.80
CA ASP A 74 15.72 -6.56 11.23
C ASP A 74 15.97 -5.08 11.60
N SER A 75 16.66 -4.31 10.73
CA SER A 75 16.95 -2.88 10.94
C SER A 75 15.72 -1.97 10.84
N ILE A 76 14.64 -2.41 10.18
CA ILE A 76 13.36 -1.68 10.08
C ILE A 76 12.26 -2.26 10.96
N SER A 77 12.52 -3.38 11.64
CA SER A 77 11.55 -3.95 12.57
C SER A 77 11.35 -2.98 13.73
N SER A 78 10.12 -2.54 13.93
CA SER A 78 9.78 -1.67 15.05
C SER A 78 9.74 -2.45 16.37
N HIS A 79 9.57 -3.77 16.32
CA HIS A 79 9.55 -4.67 17.48
C HIS A 79 10.42 -5.93 17.23
N PRO A 80 11.75 -5.81 17.26
CA PRO A 80 12.65 -6.95 17.12
C PRO A 80 12.39 -8.00 18.22
N GLU A 81 12.71 -9.26 17.93
CA GLU A 81 12.63 -10.39 18.89
C GLU A 81 11.21 -10.72 19.40
N THR A 82 10.15 -10.19 18.76
CA THR A 82 8.76 -10.45 19.21
C THR A 82 8.40 -11.95 19.16
N VAL A 83 8.95 -12.70 18.20
CA VAL A 83 8.77 -14.16 18.09
C VAL A 83 9.37 -14.89 19.29
N ASP A 84 10.62 -14.57 19.64
CA ASP A 84 11.31 -15.18 20.80
C ASP A 84 10.60 -14.83 22.10
N ARG A 85 10.07 -13.60 22.20
CA ARG A 85 9.27 -13.16 23.33
C ARG A 85 7.97 -13.95 23.48
N ILE A 86 7.27 -14.23 22.38
CA ILE A 86 6.06 -15.07 22.39
C ILE A 86 6.40 -16.48 22.89
N GLN A 87 7.47 -17.08 22.36
CA GLN A 87 7.91 -18.42 22.77
C GLN A 87 8.30 -18.45 24.26
N HIS A 88 9.05 -17.46 24.72
CA HIS A 88 9.44 -17.34 26.12
C HIS A 88 8.22 -17.22 27.04
N LEU A 89 7.25 -16.36 26.70
CA LEU A 89 6.01 -16.21 27.47
C LEU A 89 5.21 -17.52 27.54
N LYS A 90 5.07 -18.22 26.41
CA LYS A 90 4.39 -19.53 26.35
C LYS A 90 5.08 -20.61 27.19
N SER A 91 6.41 -20.54 27.35
CA SER A 91 7.16 -21.48 28.20
C SER A 91 7.00 -21.21 29.70
N ILE A 92 6.82 -19.94 30.11
CA ILE A 92 6.66 -19.56 31.52
C ILE A 92 5.19 -19.65 31.96
N PHE A 93 4.25 -19.37 31.07
CA PHE A 93 2.82 -19.30 31.36
C PHE A 93 2.05 -20.32 30.51
N PRO A 94 1.84 -21.55 31.02
CA PRO A 94 1.19 -22.62 30.27
C PRO A 94 -0.20 -22.26 29.74
N GLU A 95 -0.93 -21.38 30.42
CA GLU A 95 -2.24 -20.88 30.01
C GLU A 95 -2.23 -20.08 28.69
N LEU A 96 -1.05 -19.73 28.17
CA LEU A 96 -0.88 -19.07 26.88
C LEU A 96 -0.68 -20.05 25.70
N ASN A 97 -0.71 -21.35 25.98
CA ASN A 97 -0.64 -22.41 24.96
C ASN A 97 -2.03 -22.92 24.53
N GLU A 98 -3.10 -22.44 25.14
CA GLU A 98 -4.46 -22.78 24.75
C GLU A 98 -4.83 -21.99 23.50
N ASP A 99 -5.33 -22.67 22.46
CA ASP A 99 -5.94 -22.00 21.32
C ASP A 99 -7.32 -21.48 21.76
N SER A 100 -7.38 -20.19 22.06
CA SER A 100 -8.65 -19.48 22.15
C SER A 100 -8.84 -18.63 20.90
N GLU A 101 -10.05 -18.67 20.35
CA GLU A 101 -10.42 -17.68 19.33
C GLU A 101 -10.42 -16.29 19.97
N ALA A 102 -9.99 -15.29 19.19
CA ALA A 102 -10.12 -13.90 19.58
C ALA A 102 -11.60 -13.51 19.67
N GLU A 103 -11.94 -12.55 20.53
CA GLU A 103 -13.31 -12.03 20.60
C GLU A 103 -13.76 -11.47 19.25
N THR A 104 -15.03 -11.72 18.90
CA THR A 104 -15.62 -11.16 17.68
C THR A 104 -15.67 -9.65 17.77
N ALA A 105 -15.12 -8.97 16.78
CA ALA A 105 -15.10 -7.52 16.73
C ALA A 105 -16.52 -6.91 16.74
N SER A 106 -16.70 -5.84 17.50
CA SER A 106 -17.96 -5.09 17.52
C SER A 106 -18.21 -4.39 16.18
N SER A 107 -19.48 -4.14 15.86
CA SER A 107 -19.86 -3.40 14.64
C SER A 107 -19.23 -2.01 14.60
N THR A 108 -19.12 -1.33 15.75
CA THR A 108 -18.44 -0.03 15.87
C THR A 108 -16.97 -0.14 15.50
N PHE A 109 -16.26 -1.17 15.99
CA PHE A 109 -14.86 -1.39 15.66
C PHE A 109 -14.68 -1.67 14.16
N LEU A 110 -15.52 -2.53 13.57
CA LEU A 110 -15.45 -2.84 12.14
C LEU A 110 -15.69 -1.60 11.27
N ASN A 111 -16.65 -0.74 11.66
CA ASN A 111 -16.87 0.53 10.98
C ASN A 111 -15.66 1.46 11.07
N LEU A 112 -15.05 1.58 12.26
CA LEU A 112 -13.85 2.39 12.46
C LEU A 112 -12.66 1.84 11.66
N GLN A 113 -12.50 0.52 11.62
CA GLN A 113 -11.47 -0.15 10.83
C GLN A 113 -11.63 0.16 9.33
N LYS A 114 -12.86 0.07 8.81
CA LYS A 114 -13.16 0.42 7.42
C LYS A 114 -12.81 1.88 7.12
N LEU A 115 -13.23 2.81 7.98
CA LEU A 115 -12.90 4.23 7.85
C LEU A 115 -11.38 4.47 7.85
N ALA A 116 -10.66 3.86 8.80
CA ALA A 116 -9.21 4.00 8.88
C ALA A 116 -8.49 3.46 7.63
N ILE A 117 -8.99 2.37 7.03
CA ILE A 117 -8.48 1.85 5.76
C ILE A 117 -8.74 2.84 4.62
N GLN A 118 -9.96 3.37 4.51
CA GLN A 118 -10.32 4.35 3.49
C GLN A 118 -9.48 5.62 3.59
N SER A 119 -9.34 6.18 4.80
CA SER A 119 -8.58 7.40 5.08
C SER A 119 -7.11 7.33 4.64
N LYS A 120 -6.50 6.15 4.44
CA LYS A 120 -5.13 6.07 3.89
C LYS A 120 -5.00 6.73 2.52
N VAL A 121 -5.98 6.53 1.64
CA VAL A 121 -6.00 7.10 0.28
C VAL A 121 -6.14 8.62 0.34
N GLU A 122 -7.05 9.10 1.20
CA GLU A 122 -7.33 10.52 1.40
C GLU A 122 -6.13 11.23 2.05
N ASN A 123 -5.51 10.60 3.06
CA ASN A 123 -4.33 11.15 3.74
C ASN A 123 -3.17 11.33 2.77
N LEU A 124 -2.89 10.34 1.90
CA LEU A 124 -1.87 10.49 0.87
C LEU A 124 -2.20 11.67 -0.05
N PHE A 125 -3.47 11.82 -0.45
CA PHE A 125 -3.89 12.97 -1.26
C PHE A 125 -3.66 14.30 -0.52
N TYR A 126 -4.11 14.46 0.71
CA TYR A 126 -3.94 15.70 1.48
C TYR A 126 -2.48 16.01 1.83
N LEU A 127 -1.63 14.99 1.89
CA LEU A 127 -0.18 15.14 2.01
C LEU A 127 0.51 15.47 0.69
N ASN A 128 -0.24 15.60 -0.41
CA ASN A 128 0.26 15.82 -1.77
C ASN A 128 1.03 14.63 -2.36
N GLU A 129 0.84 13.43 -1.81
CA GLU A 129 1.44 12.18 -2.28
C GLU A 129 0.55 11.50 -3.34
N TYR A 130 0.20 12.25 -4.40
CA TYR A 130 -0.79 11.80 -5.40
C TYR A 130 -0.36 10.53 -6.12
N GLY A 131 0.92 10.42 -6.52
CA GLY A 131 1.46 9.22 -7.15
C GLY A 131 1.34 7.98 -6.26
N LEU A 132 1.70 8.09 -4.98
CA LEU A 132 1.55 7.00 -4.02
C LEU A 132 0.09 6.64 -3.74
N SER A 133 -0.79 7.64 -3.71
CA SER A 133 -2.24 7.43 -3.57
C SER A 133 -2.77 6.59 -4.74
N VAL A 134 -2.40 6.91 -5.99
CA VAL A 134 -2.76 6.11 -7.18
C VAL A 134 -2.20 4.68 -7.08
N TYR A 135 -0.94 4.52 -6.68
CA TYR A 135 -0.33 3.19 -6.54
C TYR A 135 -1.09 2.32 -5.53
N LEU A 136 -1.44 2.88 -4.37
CA LEU A 136 -2.27 2.21 -3.37
C LEU A 136 -3.67 1.87 -3.90
N ILE A 137 -4.28 2.77 -4.68
CA ILE A 137 -5.59 2.53 -5.31
C ILE A 137 -5.51 1.35 -6.27
N LEU A 138 -4.49 1.28 -7.14
CA LEU A 138 -4.31 0.15 -8.06
C LEU A 138 -4.14 -1.17 -7.31
N TYR A 139 -3.37 -1.17 -6.22
CA TYR A 139 -3.22 -2.33 -5.35
C TYR A 139 -4.55 -2.79 -4.74
N ARG A 140 -5.45 -1.87 -4.40
CA ARG A 140 -6.78 -2.20 -3.86
C ARG A 140 -7.71 -2.72 -4.93
N LEU A 141 -7.72 -2.08 -6.10
CA LEU A 141 -8.57 -2.47 -7.23
C LEU A 141 -8.24 -3.88 -7.73
N GLN A 142 -6.96 -4.28 -7.78
CA GLN A 142 -6.61 -5.67 -8.17
C GLN A 142 -7.07 -6.74 -7.17
N HIS A 143 -7.42 -6.34 -5.93
CA HIS A 143 -7.92 -7.24 -4.87
C HIS A 143 -9.41 -7.02 -4.58
N ASP A 144 -10.13 -6.30 -5.45
CA ASP A 144 -11.55 -5.98 -5.31
C ASP A 144 -11.91 -5.27 -3.98
N ILE A 145 -10.97 -4.47 -3.43
CA ILE A 145 -11.16 -3.75 -2.16
C ILE A 145 -11.74 -2.36 -2.45
N ASP A 146 -12.91 -2.06 -1.86
CA ASP A 146 -13.56 -0.75 -1.89
C ASP A 146 -13.66 -0.15 -3.32
N VAL A 147 -14.04 -0.96 -4.31
CA VAL A 147 -13.92 -0.64 -5.75
C VAL A 147 -14.48 0.73 -6.13
N ASP A 148 -15.70 1.06 -5.74
CA ASP A 148 -16.34 2.33 -6.12
C ASP A 148 -15.64 3.54 -5.48
N TYR A 149 -15.25 3.40 -4.21
CA TYR A 149 -14.48 4.40 -3.49
C TYR A 149 -13.09 4.60 -4.13
N CYS A 150 -12.42 3.51 -4.48
CA CYS A 150 -11.12 3.53 -5.14
C CYS A 150 -11.20 4.20 -6.52
N LYS A 151 -12.24 3.92 -7.32
CA LYS A 151 -12.46 4.57 -8.63
C LYS A 151 -12.70 6.08 -8.49
N ALA A 152 -13.53 6.50 -7.53
CA ALA A 152 -13.76 7.92 -7.26
C ALA A 152 -12.45 8.65 -6.92
N TRP A 153 -11.66 8.08 -6.01
CA TRP A 153 -10.38 8.66 -5.63
C TRP A 153 -9.32 8.57 -6.72
N LEU A 154 -9.44 7.62 -7.65
CA LEU A 154 -8.60 7.57 -8.84
C LEU A 154 -8.81 8.82 -9.69
N GLY A 155 -10.06 9.19 -9.97
CA GLY A 155 -10.40 10.41 -10.71
C GLY A 155 -9.88 11.68 -10.02
N ILE A 156 -10.06 11.78 -8.70
CA ILE A 156 -9.57 12.91 -7.90
C ILE A 156 -8.04 13.05 -8.00
N ASN A 157 -7.29 11.95 -7.83
CA ASN A 157 -5.83 11.97 -7.91
C ASN A 157 -5.35 12.29 -9.34
N PHE A 158 -5.96 11.70 -10.37
CA PHE A 158 -5.60 11.99 -11.76
C PHE A 158 -5.89 13.44 -12.14
N LYS A 159 -6.96 14.04 -11.62
CA LYS A 159 -7.25 15.47 -11.79
C LYS A 159 -6.14 16.34 -11.17
N ALA A 160 -5.69 16.00 -9.96
CA ALA A 160 -4.59 16.72 -9.31
C ALA A 160 -3.26 16.57 -10.07
N LEU A 161 -2.96 15.37 -10.57
CA LEU A 161 -1.79 15.09 -11.40
C LEU A 161 -1.85 15.80 -12.76
N TYR A 162 -3.04 15.90 -13.37
CA TYR A 162 -3.28 16.68 -14.58
C TYR A 162 -2.95 18.16 -14.36
N GLU A 163 -3.49 18.77 -13.31
CA GLU A 163 -3.21 20.18 -12.98
C GLU A 163 -1.72 20.38 -12.63
N ALA A 164 -1.10 19.45 -11.91
CA ALA A 164 0.33 19.49 -11.64
C ALA A 164 1.17 19.43 -12.92
N LYS A 165 0.84 18.53 -13.85
CA LYS A 165 1.56 18.41 -15.14
C LYS A 165 1.37 19.64 -16.01
N LYS A 166 0.15 20.17 -16.08
CA LYS A 166 -0.19 21.42 -16.79
C LYS A 166 0.62 22.61 -16.27
N ASN A 167 0.89 22.65 -14.97
CA ASN A 167 1.67 23.70 -14.31
C ASN A 167 3.17 23.37 -14.20
N TYR A 168 3.67 22.33 -14.87
CA TYR A 168 5.07 21.88 -14.81
C TYR A 168 5.59 21.53 -13.40
N GLN A 169 4.70 21.02 -12.54
CA GLN A 169 4.95 20.68 -11.14
C GLN A 169 4.77 19.20 -10.83
N LEU A 170 4.60 18.33 -11.84
CA LEU A 170 4.37 16.90 -11.65
C LEU A 170 5.40 16.22 -10.74
N ASN A 171 6.68 16.60 -10.87
CA ASN A 171 7.79 16.08 -10.07
C ASN A 171 7.73 16.40 -8.58
N ARG A 172 6.76 17.22 -8.13
CA ARG A 172 6.50 17.47 -6.70
C ARG A 172 5.54 16.44 -6.09
N TYR A 173 4.79 15.72 -6.92
CA TYR A 173 3.68 14.87 -6.52
C TYR A 173 3.81 13.43 -7.04
N LEU A 174 4.84 13.16 -7.85
CA LEU A 174 5.15 11.88 -8.45
C LEU A 174 6.66 11.66 -8.38
N ASP A 175 7.04 10.54 -7.80
CA ASP A 175 8.44 10.13 -7.68
C ASP A 175 9.09 9.88 -9.04
N ARG A 176 10.41 10.02 -9.07
CA ARG A 176 11.21 9.61 -10.23
C ARG A 176 11.58 8.13 -10.11
N VAL A 177 11.84 7.49 -11.25
CA VAL A 177 12.34 6.13 -11.28
C VAL A 177 13.76 6.10 -10.71
N VAL A 178 13.95 5.36 -9.61
CA VAL A 178 15.24 5.13 -8.96
C VAL A 178 15.42 3.62 -8.82
N PRO A 179 16.00 2.93 -9.82
CA PRO A 179 15.98 1.46 -9.89
C PRO A 179 16.63 0.73 -8.71
N LYS A 180 17.52 1.40 -7.98
CA LYS A 180 18.24 0.85 -6.83
C LYS A 180 17.51 0.99 -5.50
N GLU A 181 16.34 1.61 -5.46
CA GLU A 181 15.63 1.91 -4.21
C GLU A 181 14.16 1.50 -4.26
N GLN A 182 13.68 1.07 -5.42
CA GLN A 182 12.26 0.83 -5.70
C GLN A 182 12.05 -0.59 -6.20
N SER A 183 10.95 -1.22 -5.80
CA SER A 183 10.55 -2.53 -6.34
C SER A 183 10.27 -2.43 -7.85
N GLU A 184 10.40 -3.55 -8.56
CA GLU A 184 10.10 -3.62 -10.00
C GLU A 184 8.67 -3.16 -10.30
N SER A 185 7.70 -3.58 -9.48
CA SER A 185 6.31 -3.14 -9.60
C SER A 185 6.14 -1.62 -9.47
N TYR A 186 6.85 -0.99 -8.53
CA TYR A 186 6.77 0.46 -8.37
C TYR A 186 7.49 1.21 -9.50
N GLN A 187 8.62 0.69 -9.97
CA GLN A 187 9.29 1.24 -11.17
C GLN A 187 8.38 1.17 -12.40
N GLN A 188 7.67 0.06 -12.59
CA GLN A 188 6.69 -0.11 -13.66
C GLN A 188 5.56 0.92 -13.54
N PHE A 189 5.03 1.12 -12.33
CA PHE A 189 4.05 2.16 -12.05
C PHE A 189 4.55 3.56 -12.43
N LEU A 190 5.77 3.91 -12.03
CA LEU A 190 6.34 5.21 -12.32
C LEU A 190 6.57 5.40 -13.82
N ASN A 191 7.07 4.39 -14.53
CA ASN A 191 7.19 4.44 -16.00
C ASN A 191 5.84 4.72 -16.66
N PHE A 192 4.79 3.99 -16.25
CA PHE A 192 3.42 4.23 -16.69
C PHE A 192 3.00 5.69 -16.47
N MET A 193 3.14 6.21 -15.24
CA MET A 193 2.70 7.57 -14.90
C MET A 193 3.47 8.67 -15.64
N TRP A 194 4.79 8.52 -15.82
CA TRP A 194 5.62 9.50 -16.51
C TRP A 194 5.33 9.55 -18.01
N ASN A 195 4.99 8.40 -18.62
CA ASN A 195 4.71 8.27 -20.04
C ASN A 195 3.33 8.78 -20.46
N LEU A 196 2.39 8.95 -19.52
CA LEU A 196 1.06 9.51 -19.81
C LEU A 196 1.16 10.96 -20.31
N LYS A 197 0.51 11.26 -21.45
CA LYS A 197 0.40 12.62 -21.98
C LYS A 197 -0.55 13.45 -21.13
N LEU A 198 -0.45 14.78 -21.26
CA LEU A 198 -1.34 15.70 -20.55
C LEU A 198 -2.83 15.44 -20.87
N SER A 199 -3.15 15.15 -22.13
CA SER A 199 -4.51 14.79 -22.55
C SER A 199 -4.98 13.47 -21.95
N GLU A 200 -4.11 12.48 -21.84
CA GLU A 200 -4.44 11.15 -21.30
C GLU A 200 -4.74 11.24 -19.80
N LEU A 201 -3.96 12.00 -19.04
CA LEU A 201 -4.28 12.31 -17.63
C LEU A 201 -5.64 12.96 -17.48
N LYS A 202 -5.98 13.88 -18.39
CA LYS A 202 -7.27 14.56 -18.40
C LYS A 202 -8.42 13.58 -18.65
N GLU A 203 -8.33 12.76 -19.69
CA GLU A 203 -9.35 11.76 -20.05
C GLU A 203 -9.57 10.74 -18.91
N ILE A 204 -8.49 10.23 -18.30
CA ILE A 204 -8.59 9.33 -17.14
C ILE A 204 -9.29 10.03 -15.98
N SER A 205 -8.93 11.30 -15.71
CA SER A 205 -9.55 12.06 -14.63
C SER A 205 -11.04 12.32 -14.86
N GLU A 206 -11.45 12.57 -16.10
CA GLU A 206 -12.84 12.86 -16.48
C GLU A 206 -13.69 11.58 -16.51
N TYR A 207 -13.13 10.45 -16.96
CA TYR A 207 -13.80 9.16 -16.93
C TYR A 207 -14.12 8.69 -15.50
N TYR A 208 -13.19 8.93 -14.57
CA TYR A 208 -13.34 8.56 -13.16
C TYR A 208 -13.88 9.68 -12.27
N ALA A 209 -14.12 10.88 -12.82
CA ALA A 209 -14.86 11.90 -12.12
C ALA A 209 -16.29 11.37 -11.91
N LEU A 210 -16.65 11.17 -10.65
CA LEU A 210 -17.99 10.75 -10.24
C LEU A 210 -19.08 11.54 -10.99
N ASP A 211 -20.03 10.83 -11.60
CA ASP A 211 -21.43 11.25 -11.60
C ASP A 211 -22.04 11.00 -10.20
#